data_AF-A0A1F5G5E6-F1
#
_entry.id   AF-A0A1F5G5E6-F1
#
_cell.length_a   1.000
_cell.length_b   1.000
_cell.length_c   1.000
_cell.angle_alpha   90.00
_cell.angle_beta   90.00
_cell.angle_gamma   90.00
#
_symmetry.space_group_name_H-M   'P 1'
#
loop_
_entity.id
_entity.type
_entity.pdbx_description
1 polymer ?
#
loop_
_entity_poly.entity_id
_entity_poly.type
_entity_poly.pdbx_seq_one_letter_code
_entity_poly.pdbx_strand_id
1 'polypeptide(L)' 'MNVNLLTKYSNKWIALTADRKKVITSAKNIKDLDKKLKMLNKYPDAIYHHVLPINGHFVPRWQA' A
#
# COMPACT_ATOMS: atom_id res chain seq x y z
N MET A 1 -14.10 -13.94 -4.70
CA MET A 1 -13.13 -13.02 -4.04
C MET A 1 -13.64 -11.60 -4.21
N ASN A 2 -13.76 -10.84 -3.12
CA ASN A 2 -14.41 -9.52 -3.11
C ASN A 2 -13.47 -8.44 -3.68
N VAL A 3 -13.32 -8.42 -5.01
CA VAL A 3 -12.35 -7.58 -5.76
C VAL A 3 -12.47 -6.08 -5.40
N ASN A 4 -13.68 -5.63 -5.00
CA ASN A 4 -13.98 -4.25 -4.65
C ASN A 4 -13.26 -3.68 -3.42
N LEU A 5 -12.73 -4.52 -2.51
CA LEU A 5 -12.03 -4.02 -1.32
C LEU A 5 -10.57 -3.67 -1.61
N LEU A 6 -9.93 -4.43 -2.50
CA LEU A 6 -8.51 -4.25 -2.84
C LEU A 6 -8.29 -3.17 -3.90
N THR A 7 -9.27 -2.93 -4.77
CA THR A 7 -9.20 -1.89 -5.81
C THR A 7 -8.97 -0.49 -5.25
N LYS A 8 -9.47 -0.20 -4.03
CA LYS A 8 -9.24 1.10 -3.35
C LYS A 8 -7.76 1.41 -3.10
N TYR A 9 -6.95 0.36 -2.96
CA TYR A 9 -5.52 0.43 -2.70
C TYR A 9 -4.66 0.14 -3.92
N SER A 10 -5.26 -0.19 -5.07
CA SER A 10 -4.54 -0.47 -6.31
C SER A 10 -3.61 0.69 -6.69
N ASN A 11 -2.37 0.36 -7.04
CA ASN A 11 -1.33 1.31 -7.46
C ASN A 11 -1.07 2.44 -6.44
N LYS A 12 -1.03 2.08 -5.15
CA LYS A 12 -0.82 3.02 -4.04
C LYS A 12 0.12 2.43 -2.99
N TRP A 13 0.76 3.32 -2.25
CA TRP A 13 1.42 3.02 -1.00
C TRP A 13 0.39 2.92 0.13
N ILE A 14 0.52 1.88 0.96
CA ILE A 14 -0.30 1.65 2.14
C ILE A 14 0.59 1.52 3.37
N ALA A 15 0.09 2.00 4.50
CA ALA A 15 0.68 1.76 5.81
C ALA A 15 -0.16 0.69 6.52
N LEU A 16 0.49 -0.37 6.96
CA LEU A 16 -0.11 -1.51 7.65
C LEU A 16 0.23 -1.47 9.13
N THR A 17 -0.61 -2.08 9.94
CA THR A 17 -0.26 -2.42 11.33
C THR A 17 0.92 -3.40 11.39
N ALA A 18 1.62 -3.45 12.53
CA ALA A 18 2.77 -4.34 12.71
C ALA A 18 2.45 -5.82 12.42
N ASP A 19 1.23 -6.26 12.74
CA ASP A 19 0.72 -7.59 12.46
C ASP A 19 0.24 -7.80 11.01
N ARG A 20 0.31 -6.75 10.17
CA ARG A 20 -0.13 -6.70 8.76
C ARG A 20 -1.60 -7.04 8.53
N LYS A 21 -2.43 -7.07 9.56
CA LYS A 21 -3.85 -7.44 9.45
C LYS A 21 -4.75 -6.30 9.01
N LYS A 22 -4.30 -5.05 9.17
CA LYS A 22 -5.12 -3.85 8.90
C LYS A 22 -4.35 -2.78 8.16
N VAL A 23 -5.05 -2.11 7.24
CA VAL A 23 -4.56 -0.89 6.58
C VAL A 23 -4.90 0.31 7.47
N ILE A 24 -3.88 1.05 7.88
CA ILE A 24 -4.01 2.27 8.68
C ILE A 24 -4.37 3.44 7.76
N THR A 25 -3.58 3.65 6.70
CA THR A 25 -3.76 4.74 5.74
C THR A 25 -3.16 4.38 4.38
N SER A 26 -3.51 5.16 3.36
CA SER A 26 -2.99 4.98 1.99
C SER A 26 -2.75 6.33 1.29
N ALA A 27 -1.80 6.32 0.35
CA ALA A 27 -1.47 7.46 -0.50
C ALA A 27 -0.88 6.98 -1.83
N LYS A 28 -0.90 7.85 -2.85
CA LYS A 28 -0.28 7.53 -4.15
C LYS A 28 1.24 7.41 -4.04
N ASN A 29 1.85 8.26 -3.21
CA ASN A 29 3.30 8.38 -3.06
C ASN A 29 3.73 8.09 -1.62
N ILE A 30 4.96 7.58 -1.45
CA ILE A 30 5.50 7.25 -0.12
C ILE A 30 5.64 8.48 0.79
N LYS A 31 5.97 9.65 0.24
CA LYS A 31 6.08 10.92 1.01
C LYS A 31 4.74 11.34 1.62
N ASP A 32 3.66 11.23 0.85
CA ASP A 32 2.31 11.56 1.32
C ASP A 32 1.82 10.52 2.34
N LEU A 33 2.20 9.26 2.17
CA LEU A 33 1.91 8.21 3.14
C LEU A 33 2.57 8.51 4.48
N ASP A 34 3.87 8.83 4.46
CA ASP A 34 4.66 9.16 5.64
C ASP A 34 4.10 10.37 6.39
N LYS A 35 3.75 11.43 5.65
CA LYS A 35 3.11 12.62 6.23
C LYS A 35 1.80 12.28 6.93
N LYS A 36 0.93 11.47 6.29
CA LYS A 36 -0.34 11.03 6.89
C LYS A 36 -0.14 10.17 8.12
N LEU A 37 0.86 9.28 8.11
CA LEU A 37 1.14 8.41 9.24
C LEU A 37 1.67 9.21 10.44
N LYS A 38 2.60 10.15 10.20
CA LYS A 38 3.14 11.03 11.24
C LYS A 38 2.06 11.89 11.90
N MET A 39 1.09 12.38 11.13
CA MET A 39 -0.08 13.10 11.66
C MET A 39 -0.91 12.25 12.63
N LEU A 40 -0.95 10.93 12.45
CA LEU A 40 -1.72 10.04 13.31
C LEU A 40 -1.02 9.73 14.64
N ASN A 41 0.32 9.79 14.69
CA ASN A 41 1.18 9.57 15.86
C ASN A 41 0.81 8.38 16.78
N LYS A 42 0.17 7.35 16.21
CA LYS A 42 -0.39 6.19 16.95
C LYS A 42 0.22 4.85 16.53
N TYR A 43 1.04 4.85 15.48
CA TYR A 43 1.53 3.63 14.84
C TYR A 43 3.03 3.75 14.54
N PRO A 44 3.89 3.66 15.58
CA PRO A 44 5.34 3.74 15.40
C PRO A 44 5.88 2.56 14.57
N ASP A 45 5.27 1.38 14.70
CA ASP A 45 5.69 0.14 14.04
C ASP A 45 4.92 -0.13 12.73
N ALA A 46 4.49 0.92 12.04
CA ALA A 46 3.74 0.76 10.81
C ALA A 46 4.64 0.25 9.66
N ILE A 47 4.13 -0.69 8.87
CA ILE A 47 4.86 -1.29 7.75
C ILE A 47 4.40 -0.63 6.44
N TYR A 48 5.35 -0.14 5.65
CA TYR A 48 5.03 0.46 4.36
C TYR A 48 5.02 -0.61 3.29
N HIS A 49 3.96 -0.63 2.47
CA HIS A 49 3.81 -1.61 1.42
C HIS A 49 3.28 -0.94 0.15
N HIS A 50 3.85 -1.27 -1.00
CA HIS A 50 3.37 -0.79 -2.29
C HIS A 50 2.46 -1.84 -2.92
N VAL A 51 1.20 -1.46 -3.16
CA VAL A 51 0.23 -2.32 -3.82
C VAL A 51 0.35 -2.12 -5.32
N LEU A 52 0.69 -3.19 -6.02
CA LEU A 52 0.79 -3.18 -7.47
C LEU A 52 -0.59 -2.94 -8.13
N PRO A 53 -0.61 -2.34 -9.34
CA PRO A 53 -1.84 -2.19 -10.10
C PRO A 53 -2.49 -3.55 -10.39
N ILE A 54 -3.73 -3.72 -9.96
CA ILE A 54 -4.48 -5.00 -10.10
C ILE A 54 -4.75 -5.36 -11.57
N ASN A 55 -4.76 -4.37 -12.46
CA ASN A 55 -4.98 -4.55 -13.90
C ASN A 55 -3.68 -4.50 -14.72
N GLY A 56 -2.51 -4.53 -14.05
CA GLY A 56 -1.22 -4.57 -14.73
C GLY A 56 -0.73 -6.01 -14.83
N HIS A 57 -0.54 -6.53 -16.04
CA HIS A 57 0.22 -7.75 -16.24
C HIS A 57 1.70 -7.45 -15.98
N PHE A 58 2.22 -7.85 -14.82
CA PHE A 58 3.66 -7.87 -14.59
C PHE A 58 4.23 -9.13 -15.25
N VAL A 59 4.49 -9.04 -16.56
CA VAL A 59 5.29 -10.03 -17.26
C VAL A 59 6.77 -9.69 -17.03
N PRO A 60 7.56 -10.55 -16.35
CA PRO A 60 9.00 -10.39 -16.36
C PRO A 60 9.44 -10.48 -17.81
N ARG A 61 9.87 -9.35 -18.38
CA ARG A 61 10.40 -9.32 -19.73
C ARG A 61 11.80 -9.95 -19.64
N TRP A 62 11.89 -11.26 -19.87
CA TRP A 62 13.16 -11.92 -20.12
C TRP A 62 13.74 -11.29 -21.39
N GLN A 63 14.71 -10.40 -21.23
CA GLN A 63 15.60 -10.01 -22.32
C GLN A 63 16.59 -11.16 -22.49
N ALA A 64 16.33 -12.00 -23.50
CA ALA A 64 17.33 -12.90 -24.08
C ALA A 64 18.23 -12.12 -25.03
#